data_AF-A0A0F8XHL0-F1
#
_entry.id   AF-A0A0F8XHL0-F1
#
_cell.length_a   1.000
_cell.length_b   1.000
_cell.length_c   1.000
_cell.angle_alpha   90.00
_cell.angle_beta   90.00
_cell.angle_gamma   90.00
#
_symmetry.space_group_name_H-M   'P 1'
#
loop_
_entity.id
_entity.type
_entity.pdbx_description
1 polymer ?
#
loop_
_entity_poly.entity_id
_entity_poly.type
_entity_poly.pdbx_seq_one_letter_code
_entity_poly.pdbx_strand_id
1 'polypeptide(L)'
;SNIGPASTTYAGVTNEHAAANGYTAGGIAVTLTLAGTTTVTVDISSDPVWTASGGSIIARFAVIYEVAGNVLCYCLLDDTPADVTATTGNTLTVAAHTSGVFTLA
;
A
#
# COMPACT_ATOMS: atom_id res chain seq x y z
N SER A 1 -0.44 -9.98 -6.45
CA SER A 1 0.95 -9.87 -5.97
C SER A 1 1.43 -11.15 -5.30
N ASN A 2 2.72 -11.48 -5.41
CA ASN A 2 3.42 -12.54 -4.65
C ASN A 2 4.00 -12.03 -3.31
N ILE A 3 3.70 -10.79 -2.90
CA ILE A 3 4.15 -10.23 -1.61
C ILE A 3 3.77 -11.17 -0.46
N GLY A 4 4.72 -11.38 0.45
CA GLY A 4 4.52 -12.18 1.65
C GLY A 4 5.68 -12.02 2.64
N PRO A 5 5.70 -12.81 3.73
CA PRO A 5 6.68 -12.64 4.80
C PRO A 5 8.14 -12.84 4.37
N ALA A 6 8.38 -13.53 3.25
CA ALA A 6 9.71 -13.77 2.70
C ALA A 6 10.17 -12.68 1.70
N SER A 7 9.31 -11.71 1.37
CA SER A 7 9.64 -10.63 0.45
C SER A 7 10.51 -9.58 1.14
N THR A 8 11.80 -9.57 0.84
CA THR A 8 12.77 -8.64 1.44
C THR A 8 13.06 -7.41 0.57
N THR A 9 12.91 -7.52 -0.75
CA THR A 9 13.10 -6.40 -1.70
C THR A 9 11.89 -6.23 -2.60
N TYR A 10 11.57 -4.99 -2.99
CA TYR A 10 10.46 -4.73 -3.89
C TYR A 10 10.70 -5.28 -5.30
N ALA A 11 11.96 -5.34 -5.74
CA ALA A 11 12.34 -5.91 -7.04
C ALA A 11 11.93 -7.40 -7.20
N GLY A 12 11.82 -8.16 -6.10
CA GLY A 12 11.33 -9.54 -6.12
C GLY A 12 9.81 -9.67 -6.09
N VAL A 13 9.09 -8.57 -5.94
CA VAL A 13 7.62 -8.53 -5.92
C VAL A 13 7.10 -8.44 -7.36
N THR A 14 6.14 -9.30 -7.67
CA THR A 14 5.50 -9.45 -8.99
C THR A 14 4.00 -9.41 -8.84
N ASN A 15 3.28 -9.24 -9.95
CA ASN A 15 1.81 -9.17 -9.99
C ASN A 15 1.25 -7.99 -9.17
N GLU A 16 1.91 -6.84 -9.23
CA GLU A 16 1.28 -5.55 -8.95
C GLU A 16 0.19 -5.27 -10.00
N HIS A 17 -0.82 -4.47 -9.66
CA HIS A 17 -1.77 -3.98 -10.65
C HIS A 17 -1.02 -3.17 -11.71
N ALA A 18 -1.31 -3.43 -12.99
CA ALA A 18 -0.61 -2.78 -14.09
C ALA A 18 -0.85 -1.26 -14.12
N ALA A 19 0.02 -0.49 -14.76
CA ALA A 19 -0.17 0.93 -15.01
C ALA A 19 -1.33 1.18 -16.01
N ALA A 20 -2.55 1.00 -15.52
CA ALA A 20 -3.79 1.04 -16.28
C ALA A 20 -4.94 1.44 -15.34
N ASN A 21 -6.06 1.83 -15.93
CA ASN A 21 -7.29 2.15 -15.21
C ASN A 21 -7.15 3.30 -14.20
N GLY A 22 -6.21 4.23 -14.40
CA GLY A 22 -5.89 5.31 -13.45
C GLY A 22 -4.90 4.95 -12.34
N TYR A 23 -4.41 3.71 -12.31
CA TYR A 23 -3.38 3.28 -11.35
C TYR A 23 -1.96 3.64 -11.82
N THR A 24 -1.12 4.06 -10.87
CA THR A 24 0.32 4.28 -11.10
C THR A 24 1.09 3.09 -10.55
N ALA A 25 1.65 2.25 -11.42
CA ALA A 25 2.51 1.14 -11.01
C ALA A 25 3.80 1.66 -10.34
N GLY A 26 4.27 0.97 -9.30
CA GLY A 26 5.26 1.49 -8.37
C GLY A 26 4.65 2.32 -7.22
N GLY A 27 3.37 2.65 -7.28
CA GLY A 27 2.68 3.33 -6.19
C GLY A 27 2.82 4.87 -6.19
N ILE A 28 2.45 5.47 -5.06
CA ILE A 28 2.56 6.90 -4.77
C ILE A 28 3.56 7.06 -3.62
N ALA A 29 4.47 8.04 -3.71
CA ALA A 29 5.42 8.32 -2.64
C ALA A 29 4.70 8.82 -1.38
N VAL A 30 5.09 8.28 -0.22
CA VAL A 30 4.58 8.67 1.10
C VAL A 30 5.72 9.15 1.98
N THR A 31 5.42 10.08 2.90
CA THR A 31 6.35 10.47 3.97
C THR A 31 5.97 9.74 5.24
N LEU A 32 6.92 9.06 5.87
CA LEU A 32 6.68 8.42 7.17
C LEU A 32 6.70 9.45 8.30
N THR A 33 5.79 9.30 9.24
CA THR A 33 5.77 10.04 10.50
C THR A 33 6.01 9.08 11.66
N LEU A 34 6.86 9.48 12.60
CA LEU A 34 7.24 8.68 13.76
C LEU A 34 6.83 9.41 15.04
N ALA A 35 6.21 8.68 15.98
CA ALA A 35 5.80 9.22 17.27
C ALA A 35 6.08 8.23 18.41
N GLY A 36 6.46 8.74 19.58
CA GLY A 36 6.85 7.92 20.75
C GLY A 36 8.35 7.64 20.81
N THR A 37 8.80 7.05 21.92
CA THR A 37 10.23 6.80 22.18
C THR A 37 10.55 5.39 22.70
N THR A 38 9.58 4.73 23.35
CA THR A 38 9.73 3.33 23.80
C THR A 38 9.04 2.38 22.83
N THR A 39 7.79 2.69 22.51
CA THR A 39 7.10 2.12 21.35
C THR A 39 6.94 3.26 20.36
N VAL A 40 7.55 3.12 19.18
CA VAL A 40 7.46 4.10 18.12
C VAL A 40 6.33 3.70 17.19
N THR A 41 5.29 4.52 17.12
CA THR A 41 4.25 4.39 16.09
C THR A 41 4.78 4.96 14.79
N VAL A 42 4.75 4.14 13.74
CA VAL A 42 5.05 4.54 12.37
C VAL A 42 3.74 4.71 11.63
N ASP A 43 3.58 5.85 10.99
CA ASP A 43 2.41 6.21 10.19
C ASP A 43 2.83 6.92 8.89
N ILE A 44 1.89 7.26 8.02
CA ILE A 44 2.10 8.04 6.80
C ILE A 44 1.42 9.41 6.90
N SER A 45 2.07 10.45 6.37
CA SER A 45 1.54 11.82 6.44
C SER A 45 0.26 12.05 5.61
N SER A 46 0.02 11.18 4.63
CA SER A 46 -1.09 11.28 3.70
C SER A 46 -1.40 9.92 3.08
N ASP A 47 -2.69 9.58 3.03
CA ASP A 47 -3.17 8.37 2.39
C ASP A 47 -3.00 8.43 0.86
N PRO A 48 -2.39 7.40 0.23
CA PRO A 48 -2.37 7.26 -1.22
C PRO A 48 -3.78 7.10 -1.79
N VAL A 49 -4.06 7.83 -2.87
CA VAL A 49 -5.34 7.81 -3.57
C VAL A 49 -5.13 7.67 -5.08
N TRP A 50 -5.79 6.69 -5.69
CA TRP A 50 -5.94 6.59 -7.14
C TRP A 50 -7.40 6.74 -7.53
N THR A 51 -7.69 7.51 -8.57
CA THR A 51 -9.02 7.56 -9.18
C THR A 51 -9.09 6.55 -10.32
N ALA A 52 -9.98 5.57 -10.22
CA ALA A 52 -10.20 4.59 -11.27
C ALA A 52 -10.79 5.27 -12.51
N SER A 53 -10.19 5.05 -13.68
CA SER A 53 -10.59 5.68 -14.94
C SER A 53 -10.33 4.78 -16.13
N GLY A 54 -11.32 4.58 -17.01
CA GLY A 54 -11.20 3.66 -18.15
C GLY A 54 -11.32 2.17 -17.80
N GLY A 55 -11.54 1.84 -16.53
CA GLY A 55 -11.75 0.48 -16.00
C GLY A 55 -11.67 0.47 -14.48
N SER A 56 -11.88 -0.69 -13.87
CA SER A 56 -11.73 -0.87 -12.41
C SER A 56 -10.27 -1.06 -12.01
N ILE A 57 -9.92 -0.59 -10.82
CA ILE A 57 -8.72 -1.01 -10.10
C ILE A 57 -9.13 -2.11 -9.11
N ILE A 58 -8.45 -3.25 -9.16
CA ILE A 58 -8.69 -4.38 -8.24
C ILE A 58 -7.37 -4.66 -7.53
N ALA A 59 -7.34 -4.48 -6.21
CA ALA A 59 -6.12 -4.61 -5.41
C ALA A 59 -6.40 -5.43 -4.14
N ARG A 60 -5.43 -6.27 -3.77
CA ARG A 60 -5.52 -7.13 -2.57
C ARG A 60 -4.58 -6.72 -1.44
N PHE A 61 -3.43 -6.17 -1.79
CA PHE A 61 -2.37 -5.83 -0.85
C PHE A 61 -1.95 -4.38 -1.03
N ALA A 62 -1.54 -3.76 0.07
CA ALA A 62 -0.72 -2.57 0.06
C ALA A 62 0.70 -2.91 0.54
N VAL A 63 1.70 -2.23 -0.02
CA VAL A 63 3.11 -2.40 0.32
C VAL A 63 3.74 -1.02 0.45
N ILE A 64 4.46 -0.80 1.56
CA ILE A 64 5.38 0.33 1.71
C ILE A 64 6.79 -0.21 1.53
N TYR A 65 7.59 0.46 0.72
CA TYR A 65 8.93 0.01 0.36
C TYR A 65 9.83 1.21 0.06
N GLU A 66 11.14 0.97 0.10
CA GLU A 66 12.15 1.94 -0.32
C GLU A 66 12.41 1.79 -1.83
N VAL A 67 12.45 2.90 -2.57
CA VAL A 67 12.75 2.87 -4.01
C VAL A 67 14.13 2.26 -4.26
N ALA A 68 14.16 1.22 -5.09
CA ALA A 68 15.36 0.39 -5.32
C ALA A 68 15.92 -0.31 -4.05
N GLY A 69 15.09 -0.48 -3.03
CA GLY A 69 15.47 -1.04 -1.73
C GLY A 69 14.50 -2.10 -1.20
N ASN A 70 14.35 -2.10 0.11
CA ASN A 70 13.66 -3.15 0.85
C ASN A 70 12.14 -2.92 0.94
N VAL A 71 11.41 -4.03 1.11
CA VAL A 71 10.03 -3.95 1.60
C VAL A 71 10.08 -3.56 3.07
N LEU A 72 9.34 -2.51 3.45
CA LEU A 72 9.23 -2.08 4.85
C LEU A 72 8.10 -2.84 5.55
N CYS A 73 6.91 -2.83 4.97
CA CYS A 73 5.75 -3.54 5.48
C CYS A 73 4.72 -3.78 4.36
N TYR A 74 3.80 -4.72 4.60
CA TYR A 74 2.65 -4.95 3.73
C TYR A 74 1.43 -5.38 4.56
N CYS A 75 0.24 -5.21 3.99
CA CYS A 75 -1.00 -5.71 4.58
C CYS A 75 -1.94 -6.24 3.49
N LEU A 76 -2.91 -7.05 3.90
CA LEU A 76 -4.14 -7.23 3.13
C LEU A 76 -4.96 -5.94 3.24
N LEU A 77 -5.58 -5.52 2.14
CA LEU A 77 -6.44 -4.33 2.11
C LEU A 77 -7.81 -4.58 2.74
N ASP A 78 -8.29 -5.83 2.68
CA ASP A 78 -9.55 -6.28 3.29
C ASP A 78 -9.37 -7.75 3.73
N ASP A 79 -10.17 -8.19 4.70
CA ASP A 79 -10.17 -9.55 5.22
C ASP A 79 -11.15 -10.45 4.45
N THR A 80 -12.31 -9.95 3.99
CA THR A 80 -13.30 -10.73 3.20
C THR A 80 -14.30 -9.83 2.45
N PRO A 81 -14.31 -9.83 1.09
CA PRO A 81 -13.35 -10.46 0.19
C PRO A 81 -12.03 -9.69 0.20
N ALA A 82 -10.89 -10.39 0.13
CA ALA A 82 -9.58 -9.74 0.21
C ALA A 82 -9.29 -8.76 -0.95
N ASP A 83 -10.01 -8.87 -2.07
CA ASP A 83 -9.88 -7.97 -3.22
C ASP A 83 -10.76 -6.73 -3.05
N VAL A 84 -10.13 -5.58 -2.92
CA VAL A 84 -10.79 -4.26 -2.96
C VAL A 84 -10.92 -3.83 -4.41
N THR A 85 -12.14 -3.47 -4.81
CA THR A 85 -12.45 -3.00 -6.17
C THR A 85 -12.90 -1.55 -6.16
N ALA A 86 -12.14 -0.67 -6.81
CA ALA A 86 -12.57 0.68 -7.16
C ALA A 86 -13.03 0.69 -8.62
N THR A 87 -14.33 0.89 -8.85
CA THR A 87 -14.91 1.00 -10.20
C THR A 87 -14.65 2.39 -10.80
N THR A 88 -14.73 2.50 -12.13
CA THR A 88 -14.54 3.77 -12.85
C THR A 88 -15.29 4.94 -12.20
N GLY A 89 -14.57 6.05 -11.96
CA GLY A 89 -15.09 7.25 -11.31
C GLY A 89 -14.94 7.27 -9.79
N ASN A 90 -14.68 6.12 -9.16
CA ASN A 90 -14.44 6.01 -7.72
C ASN A 90 -12.94 5.98 -7.41
N THR A 91 -12.60 6.19 -6.14
CA THR A 91 -11.22 6.17 -5.66
C THR A 91 -10.88 4.85 -4.97
N LEU A 92 -9.67 4.33 -5.24
CA LEU A 92 -8.98 3.42 -4.35
C LEU A 92 -8.16 4.28 -3.38
N THR A 93 -8.57 4.32 -2.11
CA THR A 93 -7.84 4.99 -1.03
C THR A 93 -7.21 3.93 -0.14
N VAL A 94 -5.90 3.99 0.05
CA VAL A 94 -5.20 3.15 1.04
C VAL A 94 -5.07 3.96 2.31
N ALA A 95 -6.10 3.87 3.17
CA ALA A 95 -6.16 4.63 4.40
C ALA A 95 -5.29 3.98 5.49
N ALA A 96 -4.37 4.75 6.06
CA ALA A 96 -3.69 4.31 7.27
C ALA A 96 -4.67 4.29 8.45
N HIS A 97 -4.52 3.30 9.33
CA HIS A 97 -5.33 3.24 10.54
C HIS A 97 -4.94 4.39 11.47
N THR A 98 -5.91 4.94 12.23
CA THR A 98 -5.68 6.09 13.12
C THR A 98 -4.69 5.82 14.26
N SER A 99 -4.41 4.55 14.53
CA SER A 99 -3.37 4.10 15.48
C SER A 99 -1.98 3.95 14.83
N GLY A 100 -1.82 4.32 13.56
CA GLY A 100 -0.62 4.12 12.75
C GLY A 100 -0.65 2.84 11.93
N VAL A 101 0.37 2.70 11.08
CA VAL A 101 0.56 1.56 10.18
C VAL A 101 1.18 0.37 10.93
N PHE A 102 2.21 0.61 11.75
CA PHE A 102 2.80 -0.40 12.62
C PHE A 102 3.55 0.25 13.79
N THR A 103 3.96 -0.55 14.76
CA THR A 103 4.78 -0.11 15.89
C THR A 103 6.14 -0.81 15.91
N LEU A 104 7.15 -0.09 16.39
CA LEU A 104 8.48 -0.61 16.69
C LEU A 104 8.67 -0.58 18.21
N ALA A 105 9.17 -1.69 18.77
CA ALA A 105 9.45 -1.83 20.20
C ALA A 105 10.96 -1.78 20.49
#